data_AF-S2JFG2-F1
#
_entry.id   AF-S2JFG2-F1
#
_cell.length_a   1.000
_cell.length_b   1.000
_cell.length_c   1.000
_cell.angle_alpha   90.00
_cell.angle_beta   90.00
_cell.angle_gamma   90.00
#
_symmetry.space_group_name_H-M   'P 1'
#
loop_
_entity.id
_entity.type
_entity.pdbx_description
1 polymer ?
#
loop_
_entity_poly.entity_id
_entity_poly.type
_entity_poly.pdbx_seq_one_letter_code
_entity_poly.pdbx_strand_id
1 'polypeptide(L)'
;MSSQQNTPIDNELFHSYTQYKLCKVEKSSELTKSEKATIIAILKNFQFVDGNTLRSILNDAFQHSSVGNSYPFGNRADTAHDASSNTHNEIADSITDVIDLTIDGEGSSKSSSSEPVYSDLVYRKSSSEESSDDAFDYEREDSSNLNGSFNRKRKHSSLKTNKGKQPAEDLDMQGILSHEAFIQLGNMLRQIEQSRRTLCDRIKAVNDSFEIQTTFPISGTSSFDQPETFKINRHFHRQSRLNQSQEHLAAYKIGKLVQRDKELFPPDGVYKNMKRYYNSLIKKMKFYSHSHKQDFAQFPKYCERVVSLVDKTGLYSIFIPEILPPSRVKIASPENFEKLEKYLNERCSCFKSVAQFDTYGSLNIEEGKDRFVKDVGHSNS
;
A
#
# COMPACT_ATOMS: atom_id res chain seq x y z
N MET A 1 18.99 5.30 -30.19
CA MET A 1 17.56 5.31 -29.80
C MET A 1 17.16 3.89 -29.49
N SER A 2 16.88 3.58 -28.22
CA SER A 2 16.54 2.22 -27.79
C SER A 2 15.15 1.89 -28.30
N SER A 3 15.06 0.90 -29.19
CA SER A 3 13.80 0.31 -29.61
C SER A 3 13.14 -0.35 -28.39
N GLN A 4 12.20 0.37 -27.76
CA GLN A 4 11.30 -0.25 -26.79
C GLN A 4 10.59 -1.39 -27.53
N GLN A 5 10.87 -2.62 -27.11
CA GLN A 5 10.18 -3.79 -27.64
C GLN A 5 8.69 -3.59 -27.38
N ASN A 6 7.89 -3.57 -28.45
CA ASN A 6 6.43 -3.47 -28.41
C ASN A 6 5.85 -4.77 -27.84
N THR A 7 6.00 -5.00 -26.54
CA THR A 7 5.30 -6.09 -25.86
C THR A 7 3.79 -5.85 -25.98
N PRO A 8 3.00 -6.86 -26.35
CA PRO A 8 1.55 -6.72 -26.38
C PRO A 8 1.04 -6.38 -24.98
N ILE A 9 0.11 -5.43 -24.91
CA ILE A 9 -0.54 -5.07 -23.65
C ILE A 9 -1.47 -6.20 -23.23
N ASP A 10 -1.34 -6.61 -21.98
CA ASP A 10 -2.32 -7.47 -21.32
C ASP A 10 -3.59 -6.66 -21.05
N ASN A 11 -4.66 -6.95 -21.78
CA ASN A 11 -5.93 -6.22 -21.69
C ASN A 11 -6.61 -6.38 -20.32
N GLU A 12 -6.46 -7.53 -19.66
CA GLU A 12 -7.07 -7.75 -18.34
C GLU A 12 -6.41 -6.84 -17.29
N LEU A 13 -5.07 -6.75 -17.34
CA LEU A 13 -4.31 -5.85 -16.49
C LEU A 13 -4.59 -4.38 -16.82
N PHE A 14 -4.69 -4.05 -18.11
CA PHE A 14 -5.02 -2.71 -18.59
C PHE A 14 -6.41 -2.25 -18.09
N HIS A 15 -7.45 -3.06 -18.25
CA HIS A 15 -8.79 -2.72 -17.76
C HIS A 15 -8.83 -2.59 -16.24
N SER A 16 -8.14 -3.47 -15.52
CA SER A 16 -8.00 -3.40 -14.05
C SER A 16 -7.34 -2.10 -13.61
N TYR A 17 -6.30 -1.66 -14.33
CA TYR A 17 -5.61 -0.40 -14.05
C TYR A 17 -6.48 0.82 -14.39
N THR A 18 -7.21 0.80 -15.49
CA THR A 18 -8.15 1.86 -15.88
C THR A 18 -9.25 2.04 -14.84
N GLN A 19 -9.83 0.95 -14.33
CA GLN A 19 -10.81 1.00 -13.23
C GLN A 19 -10.20 1.55 -11.94
N TYR A 20 -8.99 1.11 -11.58
CA TYR A 20 -8.27 1.66 -10.43
C TYR A 20 -8.05 3.18 -10.56
N LYS A 21 -7.69 3.67 -11.75
CA LYS A 21 -7.51 5.11 -12.01
C LYS A 21 -8.82 5.88 -11.94
N LEU A 22 -9.90 5.32 -12.47
CA LEU A 22 -11.23 5.92 -12.37
C LEU A 22 -11.62 6.13 -10.90
N CYS A 23 -11.52 5.09 -10.07
CA CYS A 23 -11.77 5.18 -8.63
C CYS A 23 -10.89 6.22 -7.93
N LYS A 24 -9.62 6.37 -8.36
CA LYS A 24 -8.70 7.36 -7.79
C LYS A 24 -9.11 8.79 -8.14
N VAL A 25 -9.52 9.04 -9.39
CA VAL A 25 -9.96 10.35 -9.86
C VAL A 25 -11.28 10.73 -9.19
N GLU A 26 -12.24 9.80 -9.09
CA GLU A 26 -13.52 9.99 -8.39
C GLU A 26 -13.35 10.37 -6.92
N LYS A 27 -12.30 9.88 -6.26
CA LYS A 27 -12.00 10.20 -4.85
C LYS A 27 -11.06 11.39 -4.66
N SER A 28 -10.52 11.95 -5.74
CA SER A 28 -9.61 13.10 -5.65
C SER A 28 -10.38 14.38 -5.30
N SER A 29 -9.83 15.14 -4.35
CA SER A 29 -10.22 16.51 -4.01
C SER A 29 -9.30 17.57 -4.63
N GLU A 30 -8.23 17.14 -5.32
CA GLU A 30 -7.20 18.02 -5.88
C GLU A 30 -7.56 18.57 -7.27
N LEU A 31 -8.60 18.01 -7.91
CA LEU A 31 -9.05 18.40 -9.25
C LEU A 31 -10.30 19.27 -9.15
N THR A 32 -10.43 20.25 -10.05
CA THR A 32 -11.69 20.98 -10.21
C THR A 32 -12.80 20.06 -10.71
N LYS A 33 -14.06 20.44 -10.50
CA LYS A 33 -15.22 19.62 -10.92
C LYS A 33 -15.22 19.34 -12.42
N SER A 34 -14.84 20.31 -13.24
CA SER A 34 -14.78 20.19 -14.71
C SER A 34 -13.64 19.25 -15.14
N GLU A 35 -12.42 19.45 -14.65
CA GLU A 35 -11.28 18.57 -14.96
C GLU A 35 -11.56 17.11 -14.57
N LYS A 36 -12.15 16.92 -13.40
CA LYS A 36 -12.54 15.60 -12.90
C LYS A 36 -13.57 14.95 -13.81
N ALA A 37 -14.59 15.68 -14.27
CA ALA A 37 -15.60 15.17 -15.19
C ALA A 37 -14.97 14.75 -16.53
N THR A 38 -14.08 15.58 -17.10
CA THR A 38 -13.38 15.28 -18.35
C THR A 38 -12.51 14.04 -18.23
N ILE A 39 -11.71 13.92 -17.16
CA ILE A 39 -10.84 12.76 -16.95
C ILE A 39 -11.67 11.49 -16.75
N ILE A 40 -12.79 11.55 -16.02
CA ILE A 40 -13.69 10.41 -15.85
C ILE A 40 -14.29 9.99 -17.20
N ALA A 41 -14.74 10.93 -18.02
CA ALA A 41 -15.29 10.63 -19.35
C ALA A 41 -14.26 9.91 -20.24
N ILE A 42 -13.03 10.41 -20.28
CA ILE A 42 -11.91 9.78 -21.02
C ILE A 42 -11.65 8.36 -20.51
N LEU A 43 -11.53 8.17 -19.19
CA LEU A 43 -11.25 6.87 -18.59
C LEU A 43 -12.39 5.87 -18.76
N LYS A 44 -13.66 6.32 -18.79
CA LYS A 44 -14.81 5.45 -19.10
C LYS A 44 -14.74 4.96 -20.55
N ASN A 45 -14.41 5.83 -21.50
CA ASN A 45 -14.25 5.44 -22.90
C ASN A 45 -13.11 4.42 -23.08
N PHE A 46 -12.03 4.54 -22.31
CA PHE A 46 -10.92 3.58 -22.35
C PHE A 46 -11.29 2.16 -21.88
N GLN A 47 -12.42 1.97 -21.18
CA GLN A 47 -12.85 0.64 -20.76
C GLN A 47 -13.36 -0.21 -21.93
N PHE A 48 -13.75 0.41 -23.04
CA PHE A 48 -14.33 -0.27 -24.20
C PHE A 48 -13.33 -0.48 -25.35
N VAL A 49 -12.08 -0.02 -25.18
CA VAL A 49 -11.04 -0.07 -26.21
C VAL A 49 -9.92 -1.02 -25.79
N ASP A 50 -9.42 -1.81 -26.73
CA ASP A 50 -8.24 -2.67 -26.56
C ASP A 50 -7.01 -1.84 -26.20
N GLY A 51 -6.20 -2.30 -25.24
CA GLY A 51 -5.05 -1.56 -24.74
C GLY A 51 -3.98 -1.30 -25.81
N ASN A 52 -3.79 -2.20 -26.78
CA ASN A 52 -2.87 -1.98 -27.89
C ASN A 52 -3.39 -0.94 -28.86
N THR A 53 -4.70 -0.97 -29.16
CA THR A 53 -5.37 0.05 -29.97
C THR A 53 -5.27 1.42 -29.31
N LEU A 54 -5.57 1.51 -28.01
CA LEU A 54 -5.47 2.76 -27.28
C LEU A 54 -4.02 3.28 -27.22
N ARG A 55 -3.04 2.39 -26.99
CA ARG A 55 -1.62 2.76 -27.05
C ARG A 55 -1.25 3.34 -28.41
N SER A 56 -1.75 2.76 -29.50
CA SER A 56 -1.52 3.28 -30.85
C SER A 56 -2.11 4.68 -31.01
N ILE A 57 -3.38 4.87 -30.65
CA ILE A 57 -4.09 6.15 -30.75
C ILE A 57 -3.39 7.23 -29.93
N LEU A 58 -3.02 6.92 -28.68
CA LEU A 58 -2.36 7.90 -27.80
C LEU A 58 -0.96 8.23 -28.30
N ASN A 59 -0.18 7.25 -28.75
CA ASN A 59 1.14 7.51 -29.32
C ASN A 59 1.05 8.41 -30.55
N ASP A 60 0.07 8.17 -31.41
CA ASP A 60 -0.21 8.99 -32.59
C ASP A 60 -0.58 10.43 -32.18
N ALA A 61 -1.53 10.59 -31.27
CA ALA A 61 -1.92 11.89 -30.74
C ALA A 61 -0.75 12.64 -30.08
N PHE A 62 0.08 11.98 -29.28
CA PHE A 62 1.25 12.60 -28.65
C PHE A 62 2.32 13.00 -29.68
N GLN A 63 2.59 12.16 -30.68
CA GLN A 63 3.54 12.48 -31.74
C GLN A 63 3.07 13.68 -32.56
N HIS A 64 1.79 13.73 -32.93
CA HIS A 64 1.21 14.83 -33.70
C HIS A 64 0.98 16.10 -32.89
N SER A 65 0.79 16.01 -31.57
CA SER A 65 0.66 17.19 -30.69
C SER A 65 1.92 18.06 -30.61
N SER A 66 3.09 17.51 -30.98
CA SER A 66 4.38 18.20 -30.93
C SER A 66 4.78 18.92 -32.22
N VAL A 67 4.03 18.75 -33.31
CA VAL A 67 4.39 19.27 -34.65
C VAL A 67 3.76 20.65 -34.94
N GLY A 68 2.95 21.21 -34.02
CA GLY A 68 2.12 22.38 -34.27
C GLY A 68 2.68 23.78 -33.94
N ASN A 69 3.88 23.93 -33.38
CA ASN A 69 4.36 25.26 -32.91
C ASN A 69 5.70 25.75 -33.48
N SER A 70 6.23 25.13 -34.54
CA SER A 70 7.28 25.79 -35.34
C SER A 70 6.63 26.64 -36.43
N TYR A 71 6.20 27.85 -36.07
CA TYR A 71 5.99 28.91 -37.06
C TYR A 71 7.27 29.05 -37.88
N PRO A 72 7.25 28.83 -39.21
CA PRO A 72 8.34 29.29 -40.05
C PRO A 72 8.17 30.80 -40.15
N PHE A 73 8.96 31.55 -39.37
CA PHE A 73 9.20 32.97 -39.61
C PHE A 73 9.95 33.09 -40.93
N GLY A 74 9.19 33.02 -42.03
CA GLY A 74 9.66 33.31 -43.37
C GLY A 74 9.82 34.83 -43.49
N ASN A 75 11.07 35.25 -43.65
CA ASN A 75 11.43 36.58 -44.12
C ASN A 75 10.60 36.95 -45.36
N ARG A 76 9.73 37.96 -45.24
CA ARG A 76 9.39 38.82 -46.36
C ARG A 76 9.38 40.28 -45.89
N ALA A 77 10.28 41.02 -46.53
CA ALA A 77 10.42 42.46 -46.45
C ALA A 77 9.20 43.20 -47.03
N ASP A 78 9.01 44.41 -46.51
CA ASP A 78 8.44 45.60 -47.13
C ASP A 78 7.14 45.47 -47.93
N THR A 79 6.05 45.97 -47.35
CA THR A 79 5.36 47.18 -47.86
C THR A 79 4.32 47.68 -46.84
N ALA A 80 4.27 49.01 -46.68
CA ALA A 80 3.34 49.75 -45.83
C ALA A 80 1.90 49.65 -46.33
N HIS A 81 0.92 49.61 -45.42
CA HIS A 81 -0.26 50.50 -45.43
C HIS A 81 -1.13 50.31 -44.18
N ASP A 82 -1.82 51.40 -43.85
CA ASP A 82 -2.65 51.72 -42.70
C ASP A 82 -3.74 50.72 -42.26
N ALA A 83 -4.15 50.95 -41.01
CA ALA A 83 -5.52 50.91 -40.47
C ALA A 83 -5.87 49.81 -39.46
N SER A 84 -5.84 50.23 -38.18
CA SER A 84 -6.91 50.07 -37.18
C SER A 84 -7.88 48.88 -37.30
N SER A 85 -7.85 47.97 -36.34
CA SER A 85 -9.03 47.69 -35.49
C SER A 85 -8.70 46.78 -34.29
N ASN A 86 -9.33 47.11 -33.16
CA ASN A 86 -9.43 46.33 -31.93
C ASN A 86 -10.27 45.07 -32.12
N THR A 87 -9.83 43.92 -31.56
CA THR A 87 -10.63 42.97 -30.74
C THR A 87 -9.71 41.82 -30.29
N HIS A 88 -9.36 41.71 -29.00
CA HIS A 88 -10.06 40.99 -27.93
C HIS A 88 -10.28 39.48 -28.18
N ASN A 89 -9.41 38.68 -27.56
CA ASN A 89 -9.61 37.35 -26.95
C ASN A 89 -10.75 36.46 -27.49
N GLU A 90 -10.43 35.52 -28.37
CA GLU A 90 -11.21 34.30 -28.64
C GLU A 90 -10.25 33.14 -28.98
N ILE A 91 -9.74 32.44 -27.97
CA ILE A 91 -9.15 31.10 -28.11
C ILE A 91 -9.57 30.29 -26.88
N ALA A 92 -10.85 29.97 -26.80
CA ALA A 92 -11.38 29.01 -25.82
C ALA A 92 -12.74 28.51 -26.27
N ASP A 93 -12.86 27.93 -27.48
CA ASP A 93 -14.04 27.14 -27.91
C ASP A 93 -13.77 26.36 -29.21
N SER A 94 -12.72 25.53 -29.24
CA SER A 94 -12.44 24.69 -30.43
C SER A 94 -11.79 23.34 -30.07
N ILE A 95 -12.38 22.58 -29.14
CA ILE A 95 -12.08 21.14 -28.97
C ILE A 95 -13.35 20.38 -28.57
N THR A 96 -14.40 20.48 -29.37
CA THR A 96 -15.54 19.56 -29.35
C THR A 96 -16.02 19.37 -30.78
N ASP A 97 -15.19 18.76 -31.63
CA ASP A 97 -15.64 18.31 -32.95
C ASP A 97 -14.67 17.30 -33.58
N VAL A 98 -14.43 16.17 -32.91
CA VAL A 98 -14.04 14.92 -33.61
C VAL A 98 -14.44 13.74 -32.71
N ILE A 99 -15.46 12.98 -33.11
CA ILE A 99 -15.48 11.52 -33.30
C ILE A 99 -16.95 11.17 -33.56
N ASP A 100 -17.29 11.17 -34.85
CA ASP A 100 -18.40 10.41 -35.38
C ASP A 100 -17.82 9.47 -36.44
N LEU A 101 -17.72 8.18 -36.09
CA LEU A 101 -17.38 7.07 -37.00
C LEU A 101 -18.22 5.86 -36.59
N THR A 102 -19.47 5.89 -37.06
CA THR A 102 -20.22 4.81 -37.70
C THR A 102 -19.96 3.36 -37.29
N ILE A 103 -20.97 2.73 -36.68
CA ILE A 103 -21.45 1.40 -37.05
C ILE A 103 -22.97 1.47 -37.21
N ASP A 104 -23.44 1.23 -38.43
CA ASP A 104 -24.85 1.15 -38.80
C ASP A 104 -25.58 0.03 -38.04
N GLY A 105 -26.80 0.33 -37.61
CA GLY A 105 -27.73 -0.62 -37.00
C GLY A 105 -29.07 0.05 -36.74
N GLU A 106 -29.94 -0.02 -37.75
CA GLU A 106 -31.31 0.50 -37.79
C GLU A 106 -32.13 0.25 -36.52
N GLY A 107 -32.92 1.25 -36.10
CA GLY A 107 -33.91 1.04 -35.04
C GLY A 107 -34.53 2.30 -34.46
N SER A 108 -35.39 2.96 -35.25
CA SER A 108 -36.56 3.75 -34.86
C SER A 108 -36.82 3.97 -33.35
N SER A 109 -36.95 5.24 -32.92
CA SER A 109 -38.23 5.86 -32.49
C SER A 109 -38.04 7.08 -31.56
N LYS A 110 -38.36 8.25 -32.12
CA LYS A 110 -38.99 9.48 -31.59
C LYS A 110 -39.16 9.78 -30.09
N SER A 111 -39.08 11.10 -29.85
CA SER A 111 -39.77 11.94 -28.84
C SER A 111 -39.04 12.11 -27.49
N SER A 112 -38.98 13.27 -26.84
CA SER A 112 -39.73 14.52 -26.97
C SER A 112 -38.95 15.70 -26.35
N SER A 113 -39.22 16.90 -26.88
CA SER A 113 -39.09 18.21 -26.24
C SER A 113 -39.73 18.24 -24.83
N SER A 114 -39.56 19.20 -23.93
CA SER A 114 -39.18 20.62 -23.98
C SER A 114 -39.11 21.09 -22.51
N GLU A 115 -38.19 22.02 -22.19
CA GLU A 115 -38.30 22.93 -21.03
C GLU A 115 -39.55 23.84 -21.16
N PRO A 116 -40.05 24.49 -20.08
CA PRO A 116 -39.53 25.81 -19.69
C PRO A 116 -39.47 26.06 -18.15
N VAL A 117 -38.42 26.71 -17.63
CA VAL A 117 -38.28 28.14 -17.25
C VAL A 117 -39.40 28.74 -16.37
N TYR A 118 -39.12 29.13 -15.11
CA TYR A 118 -38.92 30.54 -14.67
C TYR A 118 -38.82 30.71 -13.14
N SER A 119 -37.80 31.49 -12.80
CA SER A 119 -37.45 32.34 -11.65
C SER A 119 -38.49 32.73 -10.58
N ASP A 120 -37.93 32.95 -9.37
CA ASP A 120 -37.79 34.24 -8.68
C ASP A 120 -38.31 34.36 -7.22
N LEU A 121 -37.31 34.48 -6.33
CA LEU A 121 -37.10 35.53 -5.32
C LEU A 121 -38.11 35.83 -4.19
N VAL A 122 -37.48 36.09 -3.02
CA VAL A 122 -37.76 37.13 -1.99
C VAL A 122 -38.15 36.64 -0.58
N TYR A 123 -37.23 36.94 0.38
CA TYR A 123 -37.39 37.27 1.82
C TYR A 123 -38.10 36.26 2.75
N ARG A 124 -37.63 36.03 3.99
CA ARG A 124 -37.67 36.98 5.10
C ARG A 124 -36.93 36.42 6.34
N LYS A 125 -36.48 37.35 7.16
CA LYS A 125 -35.63 37.27 8.35
C LYS A 125 -36.34 36.77 9.62
N SER A 126 -35.55 36.18 10.52
CA SER A 126 -35.58 36.28 12.01
C SER A 126 -36.12 35.11 12.88
N SER A 127 -35.18 34.63 13.73
CA SER A 127 -35.24 34.40 15.21
C SER A 127 -35.98 33.21 15.86
N SER A 128 -35.47 32.89 17.07
CA SER A 128 -35.98 32.08 18.21
C SER A 128 -35.97 30.56 18.02
N GLU A 129 -35.10 29.85 18.72
CA GLU A 129 -35.20 29.29 20.09
C GLU A 129 -35.82 27.87 20.12
N GLU A 130 -35.07 26.99 20.75
CA GLU A 130 -35.46 25.80 21.52
C GLU A 130 -36.16 24.59 20.85
N SER A 131 -35.44 23.47 21.02
CA SER A 131 -35.93 22.17 21.49
C SER A 131 -36.21 21.04 20.49
N SER A 132 -36.05 19.85 21.08
CA SER A 132 -36.42 18.49 20.69
C SER A 132 -35.49 17.72 19.74
N ASP A 133 -34.90 16.67 20.30
CA ASP A 133 -35.08 15.28 19.87
C ASP A 133 -35.35 15.07 18.39
N ASP A 134 -34.38 14.48 17.69
CA ASP A 134 -34.70 13.61 16.57
C ASP A 134 -33.71 12.44 16.46
N ALA A 135 -34.32 11.28 16.38
CA ALA A 135 -33.72 9.97 16.28
C ALA A 135 -32.97 9.83 14.93
N PHE A 136 -31.75 9.29 14.98
CA PHE A 136 -31.07 8.85 13.76
C PHE A 136 -31.65 7.51 13.31
N ASP A 137 -32.56 7.62 12.36
CA ASP A 137 -33.10 6.53 11.55
C ASP A 137 -31.99 5.96 10.66
N TYR A 138 -31.47 4.79 11.04
CA TYR A 138 -30.62 3.98 10.18
C TYR A 138 -31.52 3.11 9.31
N GLU A 139 -31.88 3.61 8.14
CA GLU A 139 -32.45 2.82 7.05
C GLU A 139 -31.46 1.69 6.69
N ARG A 140 -31.91 0.49 7.05
CA ARG A 140 -31.32 -0.81 6.82
C ARG A 140 -31.81 -1.28 5.46
N GLU A 141 -30.98 -1.18 4.43
CA GLU A 141 -31.27 -1.88 3.18
C GLU A 141 -30.71 -3.30 3.19
N ASP A 142 -31.65 -4.20 2.98
CA ASP A 142 -31.56 -5.63 3.04
C ASP A 142 -30.74 -6.25 1.92
N SER A 143 -30.07 -7.32 2.33
CA SER A 143 -29.66 -8.47 1.54
C SER A 143 -30.54 -8.78 0.33
N SER A 144 -29.93 -8.74 -0.87
CA SER A 144 -30.37 -9.54 -2.01
C SER A 144 -29.31 -10.57 -2.39
N ASN A 145 -29.72 -11.83 -2.29
CA ASN A 145 -29.02 -13.02 -2.75
C ASN A 145 -28.71 -12.94 -4.24
N LEU A 146 -27.45 -13.15 -4.62
CA LEU A 146 -27.10 -13.64 -5.95
C LEU A 146 -26.19 -14.86 -5.83
N ASN A 147 -26.84 -16.03 -5.79
CA ASN A 147 -26.27 -17.31 -6.19
C ASN A 147 -25.82 -17.22 -7.65
N GLY A 148 -24.52 -17.08 -7.86
CA GLY A 148 -23.87 -17.17 -9.17
C GLY A 148 -22.88 -18.33 -9.21
N SER A 149 -23.39 -19.55 -9.43
CA SER A 149 -22.58 -20.72 -9.75
C SER A 149 -21.87 -20.51 -11.08
N PHE A 150 -20.59 -20.14 -11.05
CA PHE A 150 -19.73 -20.11 -12.23
C PHE A 150 -18.73 -21.27 -12.19
N ASN A 151 -19.21 -22.44 -12.62
CA ASN A 151 -18.35 -23.50 -13.13
C ASN A 151 -17.73 -23.04 -14.45
N ARG A 152 -16.56 -22.38 -14.41
CA ARG A 152 -15.69 -22.21 -15.58
C ARG A 152 -14.46 -23.09 -15.47
N LYS A 153 -14.50 -24.20 -16.21
CA LYS A 153 -13.34 -25.07 -16.52
C LYS A 153 -12.25 -24.23 -17.17
N ARG A 154 -11.27 -23.78 -16.39
CA ARG A 154 -9.99 -23.27 -16.88
C ARG A 154 -9.19 -24.43 -17.49
N LYS A 155 -9.05 -24.48 -18.82
CA LYS A 155 -7.97 -25.23 -19.47
C LYS A 155 -6.73 -24.34 -19.49
N HIS A 156 -5.93 -24.40 -18.42
CA HIS A 156 -4.56 -23.90 -18.48
C HIS A 156 -3.66 -25.00 -19.03
N SER A 157 -2.94 -24.68 -20.10
CA SER A 157 -1.74 -25.39 -20.54
C SER A 157 -0.72 -25.34 -19.40
N SER A 158 -0.63 -26.44 -18.67
CA SER A 158 0.38 -26.61 -17.64
C SER A 158 1.74 -26.82 -18.32
N LEU A 159 2.62 -25.83 -18.20
CA LEU A 159 4.05 -26.14 -18.17
C LEU A 159 4.23 -27.12 -17.00
N LYS A 160 4.54 -28.37 -17.33
CA LYS A 160 4.87 -29.42 -16.37
C LYS A 160 6.19 -29.07 -15.70
N THR A 161 6.14 -28.23 -14.67
CA THR A 161 7.16 -28.24 -13.62
C THR A 161 6.96 -29.53 -12.84
N ASN A 162 8.04 -30.27 -12.61
CA ASN A 162 8.04 -31.54 -11.90
C ASN A 162 7.28 -31.40 -10.57
N LYS A 163 6.09 -32.01 -10.50
CA LYS A 163 5.29 -32.14 -9.28
C LYS A 163 6.02 -33.11 -8.32
N GLY A 164 7.04 -32.61 -7.63
CA GLY A 164 7.38 -33.16 -6.33
C GLY A 164 6.13 -33.03 -5.44
N LYS A 165 5.82 -34.07 -4.67
CA LYS A 165 4.72 -34.07 -3.70
C LYS A 165 4.85 -32.80 -2.83
N GLN A 166 4.01 -31.79 -3.04
CA GLN A 166 3.91 -30.69 -2.09
C GLN A 166 3.40 -31.28 -0.77
N PRO A 167 4.08 -31.01 0.35
CA PRO A 167 3.63 -31.49 1.65
C PRO A 167 2.24 -30.91 1.96
N ALA A 168 1.38 -31.71 2.61
CA ALA A 168 -0.01 -31.34 2.87
C ALA A 168 -0.16 -30.01 3.65
N GLU A 169 0.84 -29.67 4.45
CA GLU A 169 0.94 -28.41 5.21
C GLU A 169 1.04 -27.16 4.30
N ASP A 170 1.66 -27.27 3.12
CA ASP A 170 1.77 -26.15 2.19
C ASP A 170 0.43 -25.85 1.49
N LEU A 171 -0.46 -26.85 1.41
CA LEU A 171 -1.80 -26.69 0.84
C LEU A 171 -2.72 -25.89 1.76
N ASP A 172 -2.61 -26.06 3.09
CA ASP A 172 -3.44 -25.31 4.06
C ASP A 172 -3.05 -23.82 4.13
N MET A 173 -1.83 -23.49 3.69
CA MET A 173 -1.35 -22.11 3.59
C MET A 173 -1.69 -21.46 2.23
N GLN A 174 -2.32 -22.20 1.31
CA GLN A 174 -2.72 -21.70 0.00
C GLN A 174 -3.86 -20.69 0.15
N GLY A 175 -3.61 -19.44 -0.24
CA GLY A 175 -4.53 -18.31 -0.04
C GLY A 175 -4.20 -17.43 1.17
N ILE A 176 -3.38 -17.92 2.10
CA ILE A 176 -2.83 -17.12 3.22
C ILE A 176 -1.49 -16.50 2.82
N LEU A 177 -0.59 -17.33 2.26
CA LEU A 177 0.70 -16.90 1.72
C LEU A 177 0.64 -16.76 0.20
N SER A 178 1.34 -15.74 -0.32
CA SER A 178 1.54 -15.58 -1.76
C SER A 178 2.46 -16.67 -2.29
N HIS A 179 2.30 -17.06 -3.57
CA HIS A 179 3.19 -18.03 -4.22
C HIS A 179 4.67 -17.64 -4.09
N GLU A 180 4.98 -16.34 -4.25
CA GLU A 180 6.33 -15.80 -4.05
C GLU A 180 6.84 -16.03 -2.62
N ALA A 181 5.99 -15.94 -1.60
CA ALA A 181 6.40 -16.18 -0.22
C ALA A 181 6.82 -17.63 0.00
N PHE A 182 6.14 -18.60 -0.63
CA PHE A 182 6.55 -20.00 -0.60
C PHE A 182 7.90 -20.22 -1.31
N ILE A 183 8.11 -19.59 -2.46
CA ILE A 183 9.38 -19.69 -3.18
C ILE A 183 10.52 -19.13 -2.32
N GLN A 184 10.32 -17.95 -1.73
CA GLN A 184 11.33 -17.31 -0.88
C GLN A 184 11.62 -18.13 0.37
N LEU A 185 10.58 -18.66 1.03
CA LEU A 185 10.76 -19.56 2.16
C LEU A 185 11.53 -20.83 1.77
N GLY A 186 11.17 -21.47 0.66
CA GLY A 186 11.89 -22.64 0.16
C GLY A 186 13.35 -22.35 -0.20
N ASN A 187 13.64 -21.16 -0.73
CA ASN A 187 15.02 -20.72 -0.99
C ASN A 187 15.79 -20.53 0.32
N MET A 188 15.17 -19.91 1.32
CA MET A 188 15.79 -19.70 2.63
C MET A 188 16.14 -21.01 3.31
N LEU A 189 15.23 -22.00 3.27
CA LEU A 189 15.43 -23.31 3.88
C LEU A 189 16.42 -24.19 3.11
N ARG A 190 16.60 -23.98 1.79
CA ARG A 190 17.65 -24.65 1.02
C ARG A 190 19.05 -24.08 1.28
N GLN A 191 19.12 -22.83 1.71
CA GLN A 191 20.38 -22.10 1.95
C GLN A 191 20.42 -21.55 3.37
N ILE A 192 20.29 -22.43 4.36
CA ILE A 192 20.12 -22.05 5.78
C ILE A 192 21.23 -21.11 6.25
N GLU A 193 22.49 -21.46 6.04
CA GLU A 193 23.62 -20.64 6.50
C GLU A 193 23.69 -19.26 5.83
N GLN A 194 23.46 -19.20 4.53
CA GLN A 194 23.45 -17.92 3.81
C GLN A 194 22.28 -17.04 4.26
N SER A 195 21.12 -17.65 4.48
CA SER A 195 19.91 -16.98 4.97
C SER A 195 20.09 -16.49 6.40
N ARG A 196 20.77 -17.28 7.23
CA ARG A 196 21.13 -16.93 8.61
C ARG A 196 22.01 -15.68 8.66
N ARG A 197 23.08 -15.63 7.84
CA ARG A 197 23.93 -14.44 7.72
C ARG A 197 23.15 -13.21 7.25
N THR A 198 22.34 -13.38 6.20
CA THR A 198 21.49 -12.31 5.66
C THR A 198 20.51 -11.78 6.72
N LEU A 199 19.95 -12.65 7.54
CA LEU A 199 19.09 -12.27 8.66
C LEU A 199 19.87 -11.53 9.74
N CYS A 200 21.04 -12.00 10.15
CA CYS A 200 21.89 -11.31 11.11
C CYS A 200 22.22 -9.88 10.65
N ASP A 201 22.67 -9.71 9.40
CA ASP A 201 23.01 -8.40 8.84
C ASP A 201 21.81 -7.46 8.81
N ARG A 202 20.65 -7.99 8.44
CA ARG A 202 19.39 -7.25 8.42
C ARG A 202 18.96 -6.82 9.83
N ILE A 203 19.05 -7.73 10.80
CA ILE A 203 18.71 -7.49 12.20
C ILE A 203 19.61 -6.39 12.77
N LYS A 204 20.93 -6.47 12.55
CA LYS A 204 21.90 -5.42 12.94
C LYS A 204 21.53 -4.07 12.32
N ALA A 205 21.42 -4.02 10.99
CA ALA A 205 21.13 -2.78 10.27
C ALA A 205 19.82 -2.10 10.71
N VAL A 206 18.77 -2.90 10.97
CA VAL A 206 17.46 -2.39 11.41
C VAL A 206 17.48 -2.01 12.89
N ASN A 207 18.14 -2.77 13.76
CA ASN A 207 18.26 -2.41 15.17
C ASN A 207 19.03 -1.10 15.35
N ASP A 208 20.11 -0.91 14.60
CA ASP A 208 20.91 0.33 14.64
C ASP A 208 20.15 1.53 14.07
N SER A 209 19.15 1.27 13.23
CA SER A 209 18.36 2.32 12.57
C SER A 209 17.41 3.07 13.49
N PHE A 210 16.99 2.47 14.61
CA PHE A 210 16.13 3.16 15.56
C PHE A 210 16.24 2.64 17.01
N GLU A 211 16.17 3.58 17.93
CA GLU A 211 16.25 3.40 19.36
C GLU A 211 14.96 3.92 20.00
N ILE A 212 14.47 3.27 21.05
CA ILE A 212 13.38 3.81 21.86
C ILE A 212 13.97 4.03 23.24
N GLN A 213 14.16 5.28 23.60
CA GLN A 213 14.63 5.65 24.93
C GLN A 213 13.42 5.76 25.82
N THR A 214 13.28 4.80 26.73
CA THR A 214 12.27 4.84 27.79
C THR A 214 12.96 5.15 29.11
N THR A 215 12.79 6.37 29.59
CA THR A 215 13.19 6.74 30.96
C THR A 215 12.20 6.12 31.92
N PHE A 216 12.67 5.13 32.69
CA PHE A 216 11.90 4.47 33.72
C PHE A 216 11.97 5.28 35.01
N PRO A 217 10.87 5.50 35.74
CA PRO A 217 10.98 5.91 37.12
C PRO A 217 11.49 4.73 37.92
N ILE A 218 12.61 4.98 38.58
CA ILE A 218 13.05 4.18 39.70
C ILE A 218 11.96 4.32 40.77
N SER A 219 11.48 3.18 41.27
CA SER A 219 10.34 3.06 42.19
C SER A 219 10.25 4.21 43.20
N GLY A 220 9.18 4.99 43.15
CA GLY A 220 8.86 6.01 44.16
C GLY A 220 8.52 7.42 43.66
N THR A 221 8.77 7.75 42.38
CA THR A 221 8.38 9.05 41.81
C THR A 221 7.07 8.96 41.04
N SER A 222 6.07 9.73 41.50
CA SER A 222 4.71 9.75 40.95
C SER A 222 4.55 10.59 39.67
N SER A 223 5.61 11.23 39.17
CA SER A 223 5.57 12.08 37.97
C SER A 223 6.32 11.45 36.79
N PHE A 224 5.57 10.80 35.89
CA PHE A 224 6.03 10.38 34.57
C PHE A 224 5.96 11.56 33.58
N ASP A 225 6.74 12.61 33.80
CA ASP A 225 6.78 13.78 32.90
C ASP A 225 7.87 13.70 31.82
N GLN A 226 8.66 12.62 31.79
CA GLN A 226 9.64 12.44 30.71
C GLN A 226 9.01 11.66 29.55
N PRO A 227 8.82 12.28 28.37
CA PRO A 227 8.24 11.61 27.21
C PRO A 227 9.22 10.58 26.66
N GLU A 228 8.76 9.36 26.36
CA GLU A 228 9.60 8.39 25.65
C GLU A 228 10.06 8.99 24.31
N THR A 229 11.36 9.01 24.10
CA THR A 229 11.97 9.57 22.90
C THR A 229 12.31 8.45 21.93
N PHE A 230 11.51 8.31 20.88
CA PHE A 230 11.85 7.46 19.73
C PHE A 230 13.00 8.11 18.96
N LYS A 231 14.16 7.51 18.76
CA LYS A 231 15.23 8.10 17.95
C LYS A 231 15.39 7.25 16.69
N ILE A 232 15.08 7.83 15.53
CA ILE A 232 15.31 7.16 14.25
C ILE A 232 16.64 7.69 13.71
N ASN A 233 17.67 6.85 13.76
CA ASN A 233 19.02 7.17 13.31
C ASN A 233 19.15 7.04 11.79
N ARG A 234 18.37 6.15 11.17
CA ARG A 234 18.44 5.89 9.74
C ARG A 234 17.05 5.63 9.16
N HIS A 235 16.78 6.30 8.06
CA HIS A 235 15.60 6.07 7.24
C HIS A 235 15.92 5.12 6.08
N PHE A 236 15.06 4.14 5.86
CA PHE A 236 15.16 3.24 4.72
C PHE A 236 14.17 3.62 3.62
N HIS A 237 14.45 3.23 2.38
CA HIS A 237 13.50 3.44 1.29
C HIS A 237 12.16 2.76 1.60
N ARG A 238 11.04 3.45 1.35
CA ARG A 238 9.69 3.04 1.80
C ARG A 238 9.30 1.61 1.45
N GLN A 239 9.61 1.18 0.22
CA GLN A 239 9.28 -0.17 -0.25
C GLN A 239 10.37 -1.21 0.05
N SER A 240 11.48 -0.80 0.67
CA SER A 240 12.56 -1.71 0.98
C SER A 240 12.18 -2.71 2.07
N ARG A 241 12.81 -3.88 2.00
CA ARG A 241 12.71 -4.92 3.03
C ARG A 241 13.16 -4.39 4.40
N LEU A 242 14.21 -3.56 4.43
CA LEU A 242 14.70 -2.94 5.66
C LEU A 242 13.66 -2.02 6.31
N ASN A 243 12.95 -1.20 5.52
CA ASN A 243 11.87 -0.36 6.04
C ASN A 243 10.72 -1.21 6.62
N GLN A 244 10.34 -2.29 5.94
CA GLN A 244 9.28 -3.19 6.43
C GLN A 244 9.69 -3.91 7.72
N SER A 245 10.95 -4.33 7.83
CA SER A 245 11.50 -4.89 9.08
C SER A 245 11.60 -3.84 10.19
N GLN A 246 11.95 -2.58 9.86
CA GLN A 246 11.97 -1.46 10.80
C GLN A 246 10.56 -1.20 11.36
N GLU A 247 9.54 -1.23 10.51
CA GLU A 247 8.14 -1.10 10.91
C GLU A 247 7.70 -2.21 11.87
N HIS A 248 8.01 -3.48 11.55
CA HIS A 248 7.71 -4.58 12.46
C HIS A 248 8.47 -4.48 13.78
N LEU A 249 9.77 -4.15 13.75
CA LEU A 249 10.55 -4.02 14.97
C LEU A 249 10.03 -2.86 15.85
N ALA A 250 9.59 -1.76 15.25
CA ALA A 250 8.96 -0.66 15.97
C ALA A 250 7.64 -1.09 16.63
N ALA A 251 6.79 -1.81 15.89
CA ALA A 251 5.55 -2.37 16.42
C ALA A 251 5.80 -3.39 17.55
N TYR A 252 6.83 -4.22 17.41
CA TYR A 252 7.25 -5.16 18.47
C TYR A 252 7.66 -4.42 19.75
N LYS A 253 8.60 -3.47 19.66
CA LYS A 253 9.09 -2.75 20.84
C LYS A 253 7.96 -1.95 21.51
N ILE A 254 7.08 -1.30 20.74
CA ILE A 254 5.90 -0.61 21.28
C ILE A 254 4.93 -1.62 21.92
N GLY A 255 4.68 -2.76 21.30
CA GLY A 255 3.83 -3.81 21.85
C GLY A 255 4.34 -4.31 23.20
N LYS A 256 5.66 -4.52 23.35
CA LYS A 256 6.28 -4.87 24.64
C LYS A 256 6.15 -3.75 25.68
N LEU A 257 6.29 -2.48 25.28
CA LEU A 257 6.02 -1.35 26.18
C LEU A 257 4.57 -1.33 26.67
N VAL A 258 3.62 -1.58 25.77
CA VAL A 258 2.19 -1.65 26.13
C VAL A 258 1.88 -2.84 27.04
N GLN A 259 2.46 -4.02 26.79
CA GLN A 259 2.31 -5.18 27.69
C GLN A 259 2.75 -4.84 29.11
N ARG A 260 3.92 -4.20 29.24
CA ARG A 260 4.43 -3.73 30.53
C ARG A 260 3.56 -2.64 31.15
N ASP A 261 3.09 -1.68 30.36
CA ASP A 261 2.22 -0.62 30.86
C ASP A 261 0.88 -1.18 31.40
N LYS A 262 0.36 -2.27 30.82
CA LYS A 262 -0.83 -2.98 31.34
C LYS A 262 -0.60 -3.56 32.74
N GLU A 263 0.64 -3.82 33.14
CA GLU A 263 0.99 -4.31 34.48
C GLU A 263 1.14 -3.17 35.49
N LEU A 264 1.42 -1.94 35.02
CA LEU A 264 1.79 -0.80 35.87
C LEU A 264 0.70 0.27 35.98
N PHE A 265 -0.18 0.39 35.00
CA PHE A 265 -1.14 1.49 34.89
C PHE A 265 -2.58 1.01 34.74
N PRO A 266 -3.56 1.82 35.17
CA PRO A 266 -4.96 1.56 34.86
C PRO A 266 -5.22 1.61 33.33
N PRO A 267 -6.29 0.99 32.82
CA PRO A 267 -6.59 0.91 31.38
C PRO A 267 -6.56 2.27 30.66
N ASP A 268 -7.08 3.33 31.27
CA ASP A 268 -7.07 4.69 30.71
C ASP A 268 -5.64 5.25 30.56
N GLY A 269 -4.76 4.92 31.51
CA GLY A 269 -3.33 5.28 31.47
C GLY A 269 -2.62 4.56 30.33
N VAL A 270 -2.87 3.25 30.18
CA VAL A 270 -2.34 2.44 29.07
C VAL A 270 -2.76 3.01 27.72
N TYR A 271 -4.04 3.36 27.57
CA TYR A 271 -4.54 3.95 26.34
C TYR A 271 -3.88 5.30 26.01
N LYS A 272 -3.73 6.18 27.02
CA LYS A 272 -3.05 7.48 26.86
C LYS A 272 -1.59 7.30 26.45
N ASN A 273 -0.86 6.37 27.09
CA ASN A 273 0.52 6.06 26.76
C ASN A 273 0.63 5.49 25.34
N MET A 274 -0.22 4.53 24.97
CA MET A 274 -0.24 3.96 23.61
C MET A 274 -0.47 5.03 22.54
N LYS A 275 -1.41 5.96 22.78
CA LYS A 275 -1.64 7.10 21.89
C LYS A 275 -0.43 8.01 21.80
N ARG A 276 0.27 8.25 22.92
CA ARG A 276 1.54 9.01 22.96
C ARG A 276 2.63 8.32 22.14
N TYR A 277 2.79 7.01 22.26
CA TYR A 277 3.77 6.20 21.53
C TYR A 277 3.54 6.29 20.03
N TYR A 278 2.30 6.06 19.62
CA TYR A 278 1.88 6.15 18.24
C TYR A 278 2.13 7.52 17.63
N ASN A 279 1.70 8.58 18.30
CA ASN A 279 1.89 9.95 17.83
C ASN A 279 3.37 10.31 17.71
N SER A 280 4.19 9.85 18.66
CA SER A 280 5.64 10.08 18.64
C SER A 280 6.32 9.33 17.51
N LEU A 281 5.94 8.07 17.29
CA LEU A 281 6.42 7.25 16.18
C LEU A 281 6.06 7.89 14.84
N ILE A 282 4.80 8.29 14.63
CA ILE A 282 4.37 8.92 13.36
C ILE A 282 5.11 10.23 13.10
N LYS A 283 5.23 11.09 14.12
CA LYS A 283 5.94 12.37 14.01
C LYS A 283 7.38 12.20 13.58
N LYS A 284 8.06 11.13 14.03
CA LYS A 284 9.47 10.89 13.74
C LYS A 284 9.69 10.03 12.51
N MET A 285 8.79 9.11 12.24
CA MET A 285 8.82 8.33 11.02
C MET A 285 8.64 9.25 9.83
N LYS A 286 7.85 10.35 9.85
CA LYS A 286 7.57 11.30 8.72
C LYS A 286 7.34 10.66 7.32
N PHE A 287 7.27 9.34 7.24
CA PHE A 287 7.30 8.49 6.05
C PHE A 287 5.89 8.10 5.59
N TYR A 288 4.87 8.49 6.36
CA TYR A 288 3.45 8.21 6.07
C TYR A 288 2.69 9.41 5.51
N SER A 289 3.34 10.47 5.03
CA SER A 289 2.59 11.60 4.47
C SER A 289 1.72 11.20 3.27
N HIS A 290 2.01 10.07 2.60
CA HIS A 290 1.21 9.57 1.47
C HIS A 290 0.94 8.04 1.44
N SER A 291 1.49 7.23 2.36
CA SER A 291 0.91 5.89 2.63
C SER A 291 -0.24 6.10 3.59
N HIS A 292 -1.44 5.63 3.25
CA HIS A 292 -2.62 5.56 4.12
C HIS A 292 -2.23 5.73 5.59
N LYS A 293 -2.59 6.89 6.18
CA LYS A 293 -2.48 7.11 7.62
C LYS A 293 -2.93 5.81 8.27
N GLN A 294 -2.02 5.11 8.94
CA GLN A 294 -2.43 3.92 9.67
C GLN A 294 -3.52 4.39 10.60
N ASP A 295 -4.63 3.68 10.67
CA ASP A 295 -5.64 4.06 11.65
C ASP A 295 -5.06 3.74 13.03
N PHE A 296 -5.09 4.70 13.96
CA PHE A 296 -4.72 4.42 15.33
C PHE A 296 -5.54 3.25 15.88
N ALA A 297 -6.80 3.07 15.45
CA ALA A 297 -7.62 1.93 15.84
C ALA A 297 -6.99 0.56 15.49
N GLN A 298 -6.23 0.49 14.40
CA GLN A 298 -5.61 -0.77 13.94
C GLN A 298 -4.19 -0.97 14.48
N PHE A 299 -3.55 0.10 14.97
CA PHE A 299 -2.17 0.05 15.41
C PHE A 299 -1.95 -0.80 16.68
N PRO A 300 -2.77 -0.74 17.74
CA PRO A 300 -2.68 -1.63 18.90
C PRO A 300 -2.77 -3.10 18.51
N LYS A 301 -3.77 -3.46 17.70
CA LYS A 301 -3.96 -4.84 17.23
C LYS A 301 -2.76 -5.34 16.43
N TYR A 302 -2.15 -4.48 15.61
CA TYR A 302 -0.92 -4.80 14.90
C TYR A 302 0.26 -5.06 15.86
N CYS A 303 0.46 -4.20 16.86
CA CYS A 303 1.52 -4.40 17.86
C CYS A 303 1.33 -5.71 18.64
N GLU A 304 0.11 -5.99 19.09
CA GLU A 304 -0.22 -7.23 19.81
C GLU A 304 0.06 -8.47 18.97
N ARG A 305 -0.32 -8.45 17.69
CA ARG A 305 -0.04 -9.55 16.74
C ARG A 305 1.46 -9.76 16.52
N VAL A 306 2.22 -8.69 16.34
CA VAL A 306 3.67 -8.78 16.16
C VAL A 306 4.34 -9.34 17.41
N VAL A 307 3.89 -8.95 18.60
CA VAL A 307 4.41 -9.52 19.85
C VAL A 307 4.08 -11.01 19.96
N SER A 308 2.82 -11.41 19.74
CA SER A 308 2.40 -12.82 19.72
C SER A 308 3.24 -13.65 18.76
N LEU A 309 3.45 -13.15 17.55
CA LEU A 309 4.25 -13.81 16.53
C LEU A 309 5.69 -14.03 17.01
N VAL A 310 6.35 -12.99 17.53
CA VAL A 310 7.74 -13.10 17.99
C VAL A 310 7.84 -14.03 19.19
N ASP A 311 6.89 -13.99 20.12
CA ASP A 311 6.88 -14.84 21.32
C ASP A 311 6.72 -16.33 20.94
N LYS A 312 5.91 -16.65 19.92
CA LYS A 312 5.71 -18.03 19.45
C LYS A 312 6.82 -18.53 18.53
N THR A 313 7.17 -17.74 17.51
CA THR A 313 8.05 -18.18 16.42
C THR A 313 9.52 -17.83 16.68
N GLY A 314 9.79 -16.70 17.34
CA GLY A 314 11.11 -16.12 17.50
C GLY A 314 11.27 -14.83 16.70
N LEU A 315 12.33 -14.08 17.01
CA LEU A 315 12.53 -12.72 16.53
C LEU A 315 12.80 -12.63 15.02
N TYR A 316 13.37 -13.67 14.40
CA TYR A 316 13.66 -13.68 12.95
C TYR A 316 12.42 -13.44 12.08
N SER A 317 11.22 -13.80 12.57
CA SER A 317 9.96 -13.76 11.81
C SER A 317 9.58 -12.34 11.34
N ILE A 318 9.98 -11.32 12.09
CA ILE A 318 9.75 -9.91 11.72
C ILE A 318 10.83 -9.36 10.77
N PHE A 319 11.89 -10.12 10.54
CA PHE A 319 13.00 -9.78 9.63
C PHE A 319 12.92 -10.53 8.30
N ILE A 320 11.79 -11.17 7.98
CA ILE A 320 11.51 -11.82 6.69
C ILE A 320 10.27 -11.22 6.00
N PRO A 321 10.26 -9.90 5.68
CA PRO A 321 9.13 -9.23 5.05
C PRO A 321 8.74 -9.82 3.68
N GLU A 322 9.62 -10.59 3.04
CA GLU A 322 9.31 -11.34 1.82
C GLU A 322 8.22 -12.40 2.05
N ILE A 323 8.18 -12.99 3.25
CA ILE A 323 7.20 -13.98 3.66
C ILE A 323 6.07 -13.30 4.42
N LEU A 324 6.43 -12.40 5.33
CA LEU A 324 5.52 -11.76 6.26
C LEU A 324 5.64 -10.22 6.24
N PRO A 325 5.12 -9.56 5.20
CA PRO A 325 5.14 -8.09 5.15
C PRO A 325 4.17 -7.49 6.20
N PRO A 326 4.41 -6.25 6.68
CA PRO A 326 3.53 -5.56 7.64
C PRO A 326 2.06 -5.54 7.21
N SER A 327 1.78 -5.34 5.92
CA SER A 327 0.42 -5.35 5.39
C SER A 327 -0.31 -6.67 5.67
N ARG A 328 0.39 -7.81 5.57
CA ARG A 328 -0.21 -9.15 5.79
C ARG A 328 -0.54 -9.37 7.26
N VAL A 329 0.34 -8.98 8.18
CA VAL A 329 0.08 -9.09 9.63
C VAL A 329 -1.10 -8.20 10.04
N LYS A 330 -1.25 -7.02 9.43
CA LYS A 330 -2.36 -6.09 9.69
C LYS A 330 -3.71 -6.65 9.24
N ILE A 331 -3.78 -7.25 8.05
CA ILE A 331 -5.07 -7.65 7.45
C ILE A 331 -5.47 -9.12 7.70
N ALA A 332 -4.55 -9.98 8.16
CA ALA A 332 -4.87 -11.38 8.39
C ALA A 332 -6.05 -11.55 9.36
N SER A 333 -6.95 -12.49 9.10
CA SER A 333 -7.95 -12.89 10.10
C SER A 333 -7.24 -13.57 11.29
N PRO A 334 -7.84 -13.60 12.49
CA PRO A 334 -7.26 -14.29 13.64
C PRO A 334 -6.88 -15.75 13.33
N GLU A 335 -7.76 -16.49 12.65
CA GLU A 335 -7.54 -17.91 12.30
C GLU A 335 -6.38 -18.06 11.31
N ASN A 336 -6.35 -17.22 10.27
CA ASN A 336 -5.26 -17.24 9.29
C ASN A 336 -3.92 -16.82 9.91
N PHE A 337 -3.95 -15.93 10.89
CA PHE A 337 -2.74 -15.51 11.61
C PHE A 337 -2.20 -16.63 12.50
N GLU A 338 -3.06 -17.36 13.20
CA GLU A 338 -2.65 -18.51 14.01
C GLU A 338 -2.05 -19.63 13.15
N LYS A 339 -2.68 -19.95 12.01
CA LYS A 339 -2.12 -20.89 11.03
C LYS A 339 -0.73 -20.46 10.56
N LEU A 340 -0.56 -19.16 10.29
CA LEU A 340 0.70 -18.59 9.85
C LEU A 340 1.79 -18.64 10.93
N GLU A 341 1.44 -18.34 12.19
CA GLU A 341 2.36 -18.49 13.33
C GLU A 341 2.83 -19.94 13.47
N LYS A 342 1.90 -20.90 13.43
CA LYS A 342 2.21 -22.34 13.51
C LYS A 342 3.13 -22.77 12.38
N TYR A 343 2.77 -22.44 11.14
CA TYR A 343 3.54 -22.79 9.95
C TYR A 343 4.97 -22.22 9.98
N LEU A 344 5.13 -20.95 10.37
CA LEU A 344 6.46 -20.34 10.48
C LEU A 344 7.27 -20.96 11.62
N ASN A 345 6.66 -21.27 12.76
CA ASN A 345 7.36 -21.93 13.86
C ASN A 345 7.86 -23.33 13.46
N GLU A 346 7.04 -24.11 12.76
CA GLU A 346 7.39 -25.45 12.30
C GLU A 346 8.49 -25.42 11.22
N ARG A 347 8.30 -24.60 10.18
CA ARG A 347 9.19 -24.58 9.01
C ARG A 347 10.49 -23.82 9.23
N CYS A 348 10.48 -22.77 10.05
CA CYS A 348 11.63 -21.85 10.20
C CYS A 348 12.31 -21.96 11.57
N SER A 349 12.04 -23.02 12.34
CA SER A 349 12.63 -23.23 13.67
C SER A 349 14.16 -23.15 13.69
N CYS A 350 14.83 -23.50 12.59
CA CYS A 350 16.29 -23.38 12.44
C CYS A 350 16.82 -21.94 12.56
N PHE A 351 15.98 -20.92 12.37
CA PHE A 351 16.34 -19.51 12.51
C PHE A 351 16.02 -18.93 13.90
N LYS A 352 15.41 -19.71 14.80
CA LYS A 352 14.98 -19.23 16.13
C LYS A 352 16.13 -18.74 17.01
N SER A 353 17.34 -19.28 16.81
CA SER A 353 18.53 -18.89 17.58
C SER A 353 19.26 -17.65 17.04
N VAL A 354 18.87 -17.14 15.86
CA VAL A 354 19.56 -16.02 15.20
C VAL A 354 19.63 -14.77 16.07
N ALA A 355 18.53 -14.44 16.73
CA ALA A 355 18.47 -13.29 17.61
C ALA A 355 17.40 -13.47 18.69
N GLN A 356 17.70 -12.96 19.88
CA GLN A 356 16.81 -12.98 21.04
C GLN A 356 16.98 -11.68 21.81
N PHE A 357 15.89 -11.17 22.39
CA PHE A 357 15.98 -10.13 23.39
C PHE A 357 16.24 -10.76 24.75
N ASP A 358 17.16 -10.19 25.51
CA ASP A 358 17.31 -10.55 26.92
C ASP A 358 16.17 -9.95 27.77
N THR A 359 16.18 -10.26 29.06
CA THR A 359 15.24 -9.74 30.06
C THR A 359 15.25 -8.22 30.17
N TYR A 360 16.33 -7.56 29.75
CA TYR A 360 16.50 -6.11 29.78
C TYR A 360 16.11 -5.44 28.45
N GLY A 361 15.68 -6.22 27.45
CA GLY A 361 15.35 -5.72 26.12
C GLY A 361 16.56 -5.44 25.23
N SER A 362 17.75 -5.90 25.63
CA SER A 362 18.96 -5.84 24.79
C SER A 362 18.95 -6.97 23.77
N LEU A 363 19.31 -6.64 22.53
CA LEU A 363 19.31 -7.58 21.43
C LEU A 363 20.61 -8.39 21.41
N ASN A 364 20.50 -9.70 21.65
CA ASN A 364 21.59 -10.65 21.45
C ASN A 364 21.46 -11.30 20.08
N ILE A 365 22.50 -11.16 19.25
CA ILE A 365 22.56 -11.76 17.92
C ILE A 365 23.61 -12.87 17.99
N GLU A 366 23.23 -14.10 17.64
CA GLU A 366 24.16 -15.21 17.61
C GLU A 366 25.06 -15.06 16.38
N GLU A 367 26.17 -14.34 16.55
CA GLU A 367 27.26 -14.34 15.58
C GLU A 367 27.75 -15.76 15.45
N GLY A 368 27.69 -16.30 14.23
CA GLY A 368 28.10 -17.67 13.95
C GLY A 368 29.47 -17.87 14.55
N LYS A 369 29.56 -18.72 15.59
CA LYS A 369 30.83 -19.30 15.97
C LYS A 369 31.26 -20.08 14.75
N ASP A 370 32.07 -19.45 13.91
CA ASP A 370 32.87 -20.11 12.89
C ASP A 370 33.73 -21.13 13.65
N ARG A 371 33.16 -22.31 13.88
CA ARG A 371 33.88 -23.51 14.24
C ARG A 371 34.62 -23.95 12.98
N PHE A 372 35.50 -23.09 12.47
CA PHE A 372 36.74 -23.58 11.89
C PHE A 372 37.50 -24.19 13.06
N VAL A 373 37.12 -25.42 13.42
CA VAL A 373 38.07 -26.37 13.97
C VAL A 373 39.16 -26.43 12.90
N LYS A 374 40.21 -25.63 13.09
CA LYS A 374 41.48 -25.90 12.44
C LYS A 374 41.82 -27.30 12.90
N ASP A 375 41.57 -28.26 12.02
CA ASP A 375 42.17 -29.57 12.07
C ASP A 375 43.67 -29.31 11.89
N VAL A 376 44.32 -28.93 12.99
CA VAL A 376 45.77 -28.91 13.09
C VAL A 376 46.15 -30.38 13.11
N GLY A 377 46.31 -30.93 11.91
CA GLY A 377 46.99 -32.19 11.70
C GLY A 377 48.35 -32.09 12.39
N HIS A 378 48.45 -32.69 13.56
CA HIS A 378 49.73 -33.13 14.10
C HIS A 378 50.14 -34.37 13.30
N SER A 379 50.62 -34.11 12.09
CA SER A 379 51.66 -34.93 11.49
C SER A 379 52.97 -34.47 12.08
N ASN A 380 53.44 -35.15 13.13
CA ASN A 380 54.86 -35.18 13.44
C ASN A 380 55.20 -36.57 14.00
N SER A 381 55.98 -37.27 13.16
CA SER A 381 57.05 -38.22 13.47
C SER A 381 56.73 -39.47 14.28
#